data_AF-A0A9D8DFH3-F1
#
_entry.id   AF-A0A9D8DFH3-F1
#
_cell.length_a   1.000
_cell.length_b   1.000
_cell.length_c   1.000
_cell.angle_alpha   90.00
_cell.angle_beta   90.00
_cell.angle_gamma   90.00
#
_symmetry.space_group_name_H-M   'P 1'
#
loop_
_entity.id
_entity.type
_entity.pdbx_description
1 polymer ?
#
loop_
_entity_poly.entity_id
_entity_poly.type
_entity_poly.pdbx_seq_one_letter_code
_entity_poly.pdbx_strand_id
1 'polypeptide(L)'
;MRRVLLIIPLAAAALAVGACGSEGIEVPEDNPDFRGAELFAERCSGCHTLSAAGAQGSANRSQRAQGPNFDQRKETYEDAIYAIANGGFSGAIMPQNIVGGGDADAVARFLAQYSGKDVRDPDDSAEPIIPRPEREP
;
A
#
# COMPACT_ATOMS: atom_id res chain seq x y z
N MET A 1 -58.47 -23.68 25.39
CA MET A 1 -58.68 -23.57 23.93
C MET A 1 -57.82 -22.44 23.40
N ARG A 2 -57.18 -22.68 22.25
CA ARG A 2 -56.50 -21.74 21.33
C ARG A 2 -55.32 -20.90 21.87
N ARG A 3 -54.15 -21.50 21.63
CA ARG A 3 -52.82 -20.88 21.49
C ARG A 3 -52.89 -19.64 20.60
N VAL A 4 -52.32 -18.53 21.04
CA VAL A 4 -51.89 -17.44 20.15
C VAL A 4 -50.38 -17.35 20.32
N LEU A 5 -49.68 -17.71 19.24
CA LEU A 5 -48.24 -17.78 19.14
C LEU A 5 -47.61 -16.40 19.36
N LEU A 6 -46.64 -16.34 20.26
CA LEU A 6 -45.62 -15.29 20.29
C LEU A 6 -44.72 -15.48 19.07
N ILE A 7 -44.82 -14.59 18.08
CA ILE A 7 -43.89 -14.52 16.96
C ILE A 7 -42.94 -13.35 17.24
N ILE A 8 -41.74 -13.69 17.73
CA ILE A 8 -40.61 -12.77 17.87
C ILE A 8 -40.05 -12.50 16.47
N PRO A 9 -39.93 -11.25 15.99
CA PRO A 9 -39.20 -10.98 14.77
C PRO A 9 -37.70 -10.98 15.11
N LEU A 10 -37.03 -12.08 14.80
CA LEU A 10 -35.57 -12.15 14.77
C LEU A 10 -35.09 -11.46 13.49
N ALA A 11 -35.00 -10.13 13.51
CA ALA A 11 -34.40 -9.37 12.42
C ALA A 11 -32.88 -9.31 12.63
N ALA A 12 -32.18 -10.37 12.22
CA ALA A 12 -30.73 -10.37 12.08
C ALA A 12 -30.34 -9.59 10.82
N ALA A 13 -30.03 -8.31 10.97
CA ALA A 13 -29.36 -7.54 9.93
C ALA A 13 -27.85 -7.80 10.04
N ALA A 14 -27.39 -8.90 9.45
CA ALA A 14 -25.97 -9.10 9.16
C ALA A 14 -25.58 -8.16 8.01
N LEU A 15 -25.13 -6.95 8.35
CA LEU A 15 -24.42 -6.09 7.41
C LEU A 15 -23.02 -6.68 7.20
N ALA A 16 -22.93 -7.63 6.27
CA ALA A 16 -21.67 -8.02 5.67
C ALA A 16 -21.17 -6.88 4.80
N VAL A 17 -20.34 -6.00 5.36
CA VAL A 17 -19.49 -5.12 4.55
C VAL A 17 -18.24 -5.94 4.23
N GLY A 18 -18.24 -6.58 3.06
CA GLY A 18 -17.02 -7.12 2.48
C GLY A 18 -16.13 -5.95 2.09
N ALA A 19 -15.21 -5.57 2.98
CA ALA A 19 -14.10 -4.71 2.61
C ALA A 19 -13.29 -5.47 1.56
N CYS A 20 -13.18 -4.88 0.37
CA CYS A 20 -12.34 -5.41 -0.69
C CYS A 20 -10.88 -5.30 -0.24
N GLY A 21 -10.35 -6.37 0.37
CA GLY A 21 -8.94 -6.76 0.32
C GLY A 21 -7.86 -5.75 0.75
N SER A 22 -8.14 -4.81 1.65
CA SER A 22 -7.07 -4.08 2.33
C SER A 22 -6.93 -4.60 3.76
N GLU A 23 -5.78 -5.20 4.08
CA GLU A 23 -5.28 -5.14 5.46
C GLU A 23 -5.33 -3.66 5.91
N GLY A 24 -5.60 -3.35 7.19
CA GLY A 24 -5.75 -1.96 7.61
C GLY A 24 -4.53 -1.09 7.28
N ILE A 25 -4.72 0.23 7.15
CA ILE A 25 -3.60 1.19 7.06
C ILE A 25 -2.74 1.05 8.32
N GLU A 26 -1.43 0.83 8.15
CA GLU A 26 -0.48 0.63 9.25
C GLU A 26 0.00 1.96 9.85
N VAL A 27 -0.17 3.05 9.10
CA VAL A 27 0.20 4.40 9.54
C VAL A 27 -0.78 4.85 10.64
N PRO A 28 -0.30 5.31 11.82
CA PRO A 28 -1.17 5.86 12.86
C PRO A 28 -1.96 7.09 12.39
N GLU A 29 -3.20 7.25 12.84
CA GLU A 29 -4.09 8.36 12.43
C GLU A 29 -3.55 9.76 12.78
N ASP A 30 -2.74 9.87 13.83
CA ASP A 30 -2.11 11.12 14.27
C ASP A 30 -0.79 11.43 13.53
N ASN A 31 -0.33 10.53 12.66
CA ASN A 31 0.86 10.72 11.84
C ASN A 31 0.54 11.65 10.64
N PRO A 32 1.40 12.63 10.31
CA PRO A 32 1.17 13.51 9.16
C PRO A 32 1.07 12.78 7.80
N ASP A 33 1.60 11.56 7.69
CA ASP A 33 1.55 10.77 6.47
C ASP A 33 0.27 9.94 6.32
N PHE A 34 -0.58 9.88 7.36
CA PHE A 34 -1.82 9.07 7.36
C PHE A 34 -2.73 9.41 6.19
N ARG A 35 -2.90 10.71 5.91
CA ARG A 35 -3.68 11.20 4.77
C ARG A 35 -3.17 10.63 3.44
N GLY A 36 -1.84 10.54 3.28
CA GLY A 36 -1.24 9.97 2.08
C GLY A 36 -1.51 8.47 1.97
N ALA A 37 -1.50 7.74 3.09
CA ALA A 37 -1.85 6.33 3.15
C ALA A 37 -3.33 6.08 2.80
N GLU A 38 -4.27 6.88 3.33
CA GLU A 38 -5.69 6.81 2.98
C GLU A 38 -5.92 7.02 1.49
N LEU A 39 -5.36 8.10 0.93
CA LEU A 39 -5.47 8.41 -0.48
C LEU A 39 -4.87 7.29 -1.35
N PHE A 40 -3.76 6.71 -0.93
CA PHE A 40 -3.16 5.58 -1.64
C PHE A 40 -4.09 4.35 -1.62
N ALA A 41 -4.66 4.02 -0.46
CA ALA A 41 -5.60 2.92 -0.30
C ALA A 41 -6.86 3.12 -1.17
N GLU A 42 -7.38 4.34 -1.24
CA GLU A 42 -8.59 4.65 -2.02
C GLU A 42 -8.35 4.72 -3.54
N ARG A 43 -7.19 5.22 -3.96
CA ARG A 43 -6.96 5.64 -5.36
C ARG A 43 -5.95 4.79 -6.10
N CYS A 44 -5.01 4.17 -5.40
CA CYS A 44 -3.84 3.51 -6.00
C CYS A 44 -3.85 1.98 -5.79
N SER A 45 -4.54 1.50 -4.75
CA SER A 45 -4.50 0.10 -4.30
C SER A 45 -4.96 -0.93 -5.34
N GLY A 46 -5.82 -0.53 -6.28
CA GLY A 46 -6.30 -1.43 -7.33
C GLY A 46 -5.21 -1.88 -8.30
N CYS A 47 -4.08 -1.16 -8.38
CA CYS A 47 -2.97 -1.51 -9.27
C CYS A 47 -1.64 -1.69 -8.54
N HIS A 48 -1.42 -1.01 -7.42
CA HIS A 48 -0.15 -1.02 -6.70
C HIS A 48 -0.24 -1.78 -5.38
N THR A 49 0.84 -2.48 -5.05
CA THR A 49 1.02 -3.11 -3.73
C THR A 49 1.85 -2.18 -2.84
N LEU A 50 1.39 -1.97 -1.61
CA LEU A 50 2.10 -1.28 -0.54
C LEU A 50 1.43 -1.61 0.80
N SER A 51 2.08 -2.45 1.61
CA SER A 51 1.53 -2.98 2.86
C SER A 51 1.19 -1.88 3.87
N ALA A 52 1.99 -0.80 3.91
CA ALA A 52 1.75 0.34 4.81
C ALA A 52 0.38 1.04 4.59
N ALA A 53 -0.17 0.96 3.38
CA ALA A 53 -1.50 1.46 3.03
C ALA A 53 -2.54 0.32 2.91
N GLY A 54 -2.19 -0.91 3.31
CA GLY A 54 -3.07 -2.05 3.14
C GLY A 54 -3.26 -2.47 1.68
N ALA A 55 -2.45 -1.99 0.74
CA ALA A 55 -2.71 -2.14 -0.68
C ALA A 55 -2.08 -3.42 -1.23
N GLN A 56 -2.86 -4.23 -1.95
CA GLN A 56 -2.43 -5.55 -2.45
C GLN A 56 -2.31 -5.60 -3.98
N GLY A 57 -2.48 -4.47 -4.67
CA GLY A 57 -2.60 -4.43 -6.13
C GLY A 57 -3.87 -5.15 -6.59
N SER A 58 -3.95 -5.54 -7.86
CA SER A 58 -5.20 -6.10 -8.38
C SER A 58 -5.53 -7.53 -7.89
N ALA A 59 -4.67 -8.12 -7.04
CA ALA A 59 -4.69 -9.53 -6.62
C ALA A 59 -4.65 -10.57 -7.76
N ASN A 60 -4.75 -10.15 -9.02
CA ASN A 60 -4.74 -10.99 -10.20
C ASN A 60 -3.40 -10.90 -10.92
N ARG A 61 -2.52 -11.87 -10.65
CA ARG A 61 -1.19 -11.98 -11.27
C ARG A 61 -1.23 -12.19 -12.80
N SER A 62 -2.38 -12.53 -13.38
CA SER A 62 -2.56 -12.68 -14.83
C SER A 62 -2.93 -11.37 -15.54
N GLN A 63 -3.30 -10.31 -14.80
CA GLN A 63 -3.51 -9.00 -15.39
C GLN A 63 -2.18 -8.37 -15.81
N ARG A 64 -2.08 -7.99 -17.10
CA ARG A 64 -0.90 -7.31 -17.64
C ARG A 64 -0.74 -5.87 -17.13
N ALA A 65 -1.84 -5.22 -16.75
CA ALA A 65 -1.83 -3.86 -16.22
C ALA A 65 -1.72 -3.93 -14.68
N GLN A 66 -0.48 -3.91 -14.19
CA GLN A 66 -0.17 -3.83 -12.77
C GLN A 66 0.81 -2.70 -12.53
N GLY A 67 0.63 -2.00 -11.42
CA GLY A 67 1.62 -1.06 -10.91
C GLY A 67 2.79 -1.80 -10.25
N PRO A 68 3.92 -1.12 -10.02
CA PRO A 68 5.00 -1.66 -9.20
C PRO A 68 4.53 -2.04 -7.78
N ASN A 69 5.20 -3.03 -7.20
CA ASN A 69 5.12 -3.30 -5.77
C ASN A 69 6.05 -2.33 -5.03
N PHE A 70 5.49 -1.38 -4.28
CA PHE A 70 6.25 -0.40 -3.53
C PHE A 70 6.76 -0.90 -2.18
N ASP A 71 6.36 -2.09 -1.72
CA ASP A 71 7.08 -2.72 -0.60
C ASP A 71 8.52 -3.04 -1.00
N GLN A 72 8.73 -3.40 -2.27
CA GLN A 72 10.05 -3.80 -2.81
C GLN A 72 10.75 -2.68 -3.57
N ARG A 73 9.99 -1.77 -4.19
CA ARG A 73 10.55 -0.65 -4.95
C ARG A 73 10.46 0.62 -4.11
N LYS A 74 11.62 1.21 -3.82
CA LYS A 74 11.70 2.55 -3.24
C LYS A 74 11.35 3.60 -4.29
N GLU A 75 10.57 4.60 -3.89
CA GLU A 75 10.31 5.82 -4.66
C GLU A 75 10.80 7.05 -3.91
N THR A 76 11.13 8.10 -4.66
CA THR A 76 11.35 9.44 -4.13
C THR A 76 10.07 10.26 -4.22
N TYR A 77 10.04 11.41 -3.53
CA TYR A 77 8.94 12.35 -3.63
C TYR A 77 8.77 12.87 -5.07
N GLU A 78 9.88 13.22 -5.71
CA GLU A 78 9.94 13.79 -7.05
C GLU A 78 9.45 12.81 -8.11
N ASP A 79 9.85 11.54 -7.98
CA ASP A 79 9.40 10.47 -8.86
C ASP A 79 7.90 10.20 -8.70
N ALA A 80 7.42 10.16 -7.46
CA ALA A 80 6.01 9.93 -7.14
C ALA A 80 5.13 11.07 -7.66
N ILE A 81 5.48 12.34 -7.39
CA ILE A 81 4.68 13.48 -7.83
C ILE A 81 4.68 13.60 -9.36
N TYR A 82 5.80 13.31 -10.02
CA TYR A 82 5.88 13.24 -11.48
C TYR A 82 4.96 12.14 -12.04
N ALA A 83 5.02 10.94 -11.47
CA ALA A 83 4.20 9.82 -11.92
C ALA A 83 2.69 10.09 -11.73
N ILE A 84 2.29 10.68 -10.59
CA ILE A 84 0.90 11.04 -10.32
C ILE A 84 0.38 12.03 -11.38
N ALA A 85 1.16 13.06 -11.69
CA ALA A 85 0.76 14.07 -12.68
C ALA A 85 0.70 13.50 -14.12
N ASN A 86 1.63 12.60 -14.47
CA ASN A 86 1.86 12.18 -15.86
C ASN A 86 1.34 10.77 -16.22
N GLY A 87 0.76 10.05 -15.26
CA GLY A 87 0.22 8.71 -15.51
C GLY A 87 1.32 7.66 -15.52
N GLY A 88 2.22 7.75 -14.55
CA GLY A 88 3.47 7.01 -14.52
C GLY A 88 4.50 7.54 -15.52
N PHE A 89 5.67 6.91 -15.54
CA PHE A 89 6.78 7.33 -16.39
C PHE A 89 6.55 7.10 -17.89
N SER A 90 5.59 6.24 -18.26
CA SER A 90 5.21 6.00 -19.66
C SER A 90 3.91 6.69 -20.08
N GLY A 91 3.07 7.12 -19.13
CA GLY A 91 1.73 7.64 -19.42
C GLY A 91 0.75 6.62 -20.00
N ALA A 92 1.12 5.34 -20.11
CA ALA A 92 0.38 4.36 -20.92
C ALA A 92 -0.72 3.61 -20.17
N ILE A 93 -0.56 3.38 -18.86
CA ILE A 93 -1.45 2.50 -18.07
C ILE A 93 -1.97 3.22 -16.83
N MET A 94 -1.09 3.88 -16.07
CA MET A 94 -1.49 4.61 -14.87
C MET A 94 -2.24 5.89 -15.30
N PRO A 95 -3.44 6.17 -14.75
CA PRO A 95 -4.16 7.39 -15.06
C PRO A 95 -3.40 8.65 -14.60
N GLN A 96 -3.46 9.70 -15.41
CA GLN A 96 -2.94 11.03 -15.06
C GLN A 96 -3.82 11.73 -14.03
N ASN A 97 -3.20 12.50 -13.13
CA ASN A 97 -3.88 13.37 -12.16
C ASN A 97 -4.94 12.65 -11.32
N ILE A 98 -4.68 11.39 -10.95
CA ILE A 98 -5.60 10.58 -10.14
C ILE A 98 -5.90 11.23 -8.77
N VAL A 99 -4.94 12.01 -8.27
CA VAL A 99 -5.06 12.98 -7.17
C VAL A 99 -4.30 14.25 -7.57
N GLY A 100 -4.62 15.40 -6.98
CA GLY A 100 -4.02 16.69 -7.33
C GLY A 100 -3.83 17.62 -6.14
N GLY A 101 -3.00 18.64 -6.31
CA GLY A 101 -2.67 19.61 -5.25
C GLY A 101 -2.12 18.93 -3.99
N GLY A 102 -2.56 19.39 -2.81
CA GLY A 102 -2.07 18.88 -1.53
C GLY A 102 -2.30 17.37 -1.32
N ASP A 103 -3.31 16.78 -1.96
CA ASP A 103 -3.53 15.33 -1.91
C ASP A 103 -2.43 14.57 -2.70
N ALA A 104 -1.97 15.12 -3.82
CA ALA A 104 -0.84 14.55 -4.55
C ALA A 104 0.46 14.67 -3.74
N ASP A 105 0.69 15.82 -3.09
CA ASP A 105 1.84 16.02 -2.20
C ASP A 105 1.81 15.08 -0.98
N ALA A 106 0.62 14.77 -0.45
CA ALA A 106 0.45 13.82 0.65
C ALA A 106 0.79 12.39 0.20
N VAL A 107 0.28 11.94 -0.94
CA VAL A 107 0.60 10.61 -1.49
C VAL A 107 2.09 10.49 -1.83
N ALA A 108 2.70 11.52 -2.42
CA ALA A 108 4.11 11.51 -2.77
C ALA A 108 5.02 11.44 -1.53
N ARG A 109 4.72 12.18 -0.46
CA ARG A 109 5.45 12.10 0.81
C ARG A 109 5.30 10.73 1.47
N PHE A 110 4.08 10.21 1.50
CA PHE A 110 3.81 8.87 2.00
C PHE A 110 4.61 7.82 1.22
N LEU A 111 4.63 7.85 -0.11
CA LEU A 111 5.43 6.92 -0.91
C LEU A 111 6.93 7.06 -0.63
N ALA A 112 7.44 8.28 -0.54
CA ALA A 112 8.86 8.52 -0.26
C ALA A 112 9.27 7.95 1.12
N GLN A 113 8.38 8.03 2.11
CA GLN A 113 8.67 7.53 3.46
C GLN A 113 8.46 6.01 3.58
N TYR A 114 7.40 5.46 2.98
CA TYR A 114 6.94 4.09 3.29
C TYR A 114 7.29 3.02 2.27
N SER A 115 7.73 3.40 1.05
CA SER A 115 8.16 2.43 0.04
C SER A 115 9.54 1.81 0.34
N GLY A 116 9.82 0.66 -0.27
CA GLY A 116 11.11 -0.05 -0.24
C GLY A 116 11.43 -0.80 1.06
N LYS A 117 10.46 -0.99 1.96
CA LYS A 117 10.69 -1.59 3.29
C LYS A 117 11.02 -3.08 3.29
N ASP A 118 10.65 -3.83 2.24
CA ASP A 118 10.98 -5.26 2.11
C ASP A 118 12.38 -5.50 1.53
N VAL A 119 13.07 -4.44 1.11
CA VAL A 119 14.47 -4.53 0.71
C VAL A 119 15.30 -4.62 1.98
N ARG A 120 15.72 -5.84 2.37
CA ARG A 120 16.76 -6.00 3.40
C ARG A 120 17.99 -5.23 2.95
N ASP A 121 18.47 -4.32 3.79
CA ASP A 121 19.77 -3.71 3.59
C ASP A 121 20.83 -4.83 3.62
N PRO A 122 21.70 -4.97 2.60
CA PRO A 122 22.82 -5.92 2.65
C PRO A 122 23.68 -5.77 3.91
N ASP A 123 23.70 -4.59 4.52
CA ASP A 123 24.46 -4.30 5.75
C ASP A 123 23.81 -4.90 7.02
N ASP A 124 22.48 -5.08 7.03
CA ASP A 124 21.77 -5.66 8.19
C ASP A 124 21.97 -7.18 8.35
N SER A 125 22.65 -7.80 7.39
CA SER A 125 22.97 -9.24 7.40
C SER A 125 24.46 -9.55 7.25
N ALA A 126 25.33 -8.55 7.31
CA ALA A 126 26.77 -8.77 7.38
C ALA A 126 27.13 -9.28 8.79
N GLU A 127 27.34 -10.59 8.92
CA GLU A 127 28.10 -11.12 10.06
C GLU A 127 29.45 -10.38 10.16
N PRO A 128 30.02 -10.22 11.38
CA PRO A 128 31.29 -9.53 11.55
C PRO A 128 32.33 -10.14 10.59
N ILE A 129 32.91 -9.31 9.73
CA ILE A 129 34.03 -9.70 8.87
C ILE A 129 35.18 -10.10 9.81
N ILE A 130 35.32 -11.39 10.10
CA ILE A 130 36.49 -11.91 10.82
C ILE A 130 37.65 -11.81 9.83
N PRO A 131 38.68 -10.99 10.08
CA PRO A 131 39.81 -10.89 9.17
C PRO A 131 40.49 -12.25 9.07
N ARG A 132 40.59 -12.77 7.83
CA ARG A 132 41.32 -14.01 7.53
C ARG A 132 42.78 -13.82 7.95
N PRO A 133 43.37 -14.72 8.77
CA PRO A 133 44.75 -14.58 9.18
C PRO A 133 45.65 -14.56 7.94
N GLU A 134 46.55 -13.57 7.93
CA GLU A 134 47.57 -13.41 6.91
C GLU A 134 48.41 -14.69 6.86
N ARG A 135 48.54 -15.28 5.67
CA ARG A 135 49.35 -16.47 5.49
C ARG A 135 50.81 -16.03 5.55
N GLU A 136 51.50 -16.37 6.65
CA GLU A 136 52.94 -16.18 6.81
C GLU A 136 53.74 -16.86 5.67
N PRO A 137 54.90 -16.31 5.29
CA PRO A 137 55.59 -16.61 4.03
C PRO A 137 56.14 -18.04 3.89
#